data_AF-A0AAD9JEQ9-F1
#
_entry.id   AF-A0AAD9JEQ9-F1
#
_cell.length_a   1.000
_cell.length_b   1.000
_cell.length_c   1.000
_cell.angle_alpha   90.00
_cell.angle_beta   90.00
_cell.angle_gamma   90.00
#
_symmetry.space_group_name_H-M   'P 1'
#
loop_
_entity.id
_entity.type
_entity.pdbx_description
1 polymer ?
#
loop_
_entity_poly.entity_id
_entity_poly.type
_entity_poly.pdbx_seq_one_letter_code
_entity_poly.pdbx_strand_id
1 'polypeptide(L)'
;MISELTAENTMLKKSLNVMTLHQDSLSSRMSDLESQECKTQLLLSNVPETGNEGTMTFFSRNVEIEIDLESRYVAHAYIIGKYNKDKRRSILIKFSTYYARQLIWDKRALTPGEMYPKHAYPENIATQRRILQQIVNKARSMGQYKEKAHLRHNRIVINDRAYTIEHLAELANDLKAVVGCDEIDNIEYFYGSQCPVSNFYQAKFTVGGIVFSCVEQAYFYHKAGYYCDKSKSA
;
A
#
# COMPACT_ATOMS: atom_id res chain seq x y z
N MET A 1 -36.51 32.94 2.79
CA MET A 1 -36.30 31.55 3.22
C MET A 1 -35.71 30.63 2.13
N ILE A 2 -36.41 30.27 1.04
CA ILE A 2 -35.84 29.35 0.01
C ILE A 2 -34.63 29.97 -0.71
N SER A 3 -34.67 31.27 -1.02
CA SER A 3 -33.56 32.00 -1.65
C SER A 3 -32.31 32.10 -0.75
N GLU A 4 -32.51 32.26 0.56
CA GLU A 4 -31.41 32.31 1.53
C GLU A 4 -30.77 30.93 1.69
N LEU A 5 -31.57 29.87 1.81
CA LEU A 5 -31.08 28.48 1.89
C LEU A 5 -30.32 28.02 0.64
N THR A 6 -30.70 28.50 -0.54
CA THR A 6 -30.00 28.19 -1.79
C THR A 6 -28.67 28.95 -1.91
N ALA A 7 -28.62 30.20 -1.46
CA ALA A 7 -27.39 30.97 -1.36
C ALA A 7 -26.40 30.35 -0.35
N GLU A 8 -26.88 29.96 0.83
CA GLU A 8 -26.10 29.30 1.87
C GLU A 8 -25.53 27.95 1.37
N ASN A 9 -26.36 27.10 0.77
CA ASN A 9 -25.89 25.83 0.18
C ASN A 9 -24.81 26.04 -0.89
N THR A 10 -24.95 27.09 -1.70
CA THR A 10 -23.95 27.42 -2.73
C THR A 10 -22.63 27.85 -2.10
N MET A 11 -22.68 28.65 -1.04
CA MET A 11 -21.51 29.08 -0.28
C MET A 11 -20.82 27.89 0.40
N LEU A 12 -21.59 27.00 1.04
CA LEU A 12 -21.08 25.80 1.69
C LEU A 12 -20.39 24.86 0.69
N LYS A 13 -20.99 24.62 -0.49
CA LYS A 13 -20.36 23.82 -1.55
C LYS A 13 -19.04 24.42 -2.04
N LYS A 14 -18.99 25.75 -2.21
CA LYS A 14 -17.75 26.44 -2.58
C LYS A 14 -16.68 26.31 -1.49
N SER A 15 -17.06 26.50 -0.23
CA SER A 15 -16.16 26.36 0.93
C SER A 15 -15.61 24.94 1.03
N LEU A 16 -16.48 23.93 0.88
CA LEU A 16 -16.11 22.52 0.89
C LEU A 16 -15.08 22.21 -0.21
N ASN A 17 -15.32 22.67 -1.44
CA ASN A 17 -14.39 22.46 -2.55
C ASN A 17 -13.02 23.11 -2.27
N VAL A 18 -12.98 24.32 -1.71
CA VAL A 18 -11.73 24.99 -1.35
C VAL A 18 -10.99 24.22 -0.26
N MET A 19 -11.70 23.75 0.77
CA MET A 19 -11.11 22.93 1.83
C MET A 19 -10.55 21.61 1.29
N THR A 20 -11.28 20.92 0.42
CA THR A 20 -10.81 19.68 -0.22
C THR A 20 -9.53 19.93 -1.01
N LEU A 21 -9.48 20.96 -1.84
CA LEU A 21 -8.28 21.32 -2.60
C LEU A 21 -7.09 21.63 -1.69
N HIS A 22 -7.31 22.33 -0.57
CA HIS A 22 -6.25 22.62 0.39
C HIS A 22 -5.76 21.35 1.09
N GLN A 23 -6.67 20.46 1.48
CA GLN A 23 -6.34 19.17 2.09
C GLN A 23 -5.51 18.30 1.14
N ASP A 24 -5.87 18.23 -0.14
CA ASP A 24 -5.12 17.48 -1.16
C ASP A 24 -3.72 18.05 -1.33
N SER A 25 -3.58 19.38 -1.39
CA SER A 25 -2.30 20.07 -1.48
C SER A 25 -1.39 19.79 -0.28
N LEU A 26 -1.93 19.86 0.95
CA LEU A 26 -1.18 19.54 2.16
C LEU A 26 -0.77 18.06 2.20
N SER A 27 -1.68 17.16 1.83
CA SER A 27 -1.40 15.72 1.78
C SER A 27 -0.28 15.41 0.79
N SER A 28 -0.30 16.02 -0.40
CA SER A 28 0.79 15.90 -1.38
C SER A 28 2.12 16.37 -0.80
N ARG A 29 2.16 17.56 -0.19
CA ARG A 29 3.39 18.12 0.39
C ARG A 29 3.92 17.27 1.56
N MET A 30 3.03 16.74 2.40
CA MET A 30 3.42 15.80 3.46
C MET A 30 4.05 14.55 2.87
N SER A 31 3.45 13.97 1.83
CA SER A 31 3.99 12.78 1.18
C SER A 31 5.37 13.03 0.54
N ASP A 32 5.60 14.21 -0.02
CA ASP A 32 6.90 14.61 -0.57
C ASP A 32 7.97 14.73 0.53
N LEU A 33 7.64 15.37 1.65
CA LEU A 33 8.54 15.52 2.79
C LEU A 33 8.89 14.17 3.42
N GLU A 34 7.90 13.31 3.63
CA GLU A 34 8.12 11.94 4.12
C GLU A 34 9.00 11.15 3.14
N SER A 35 8.76 11.29 1.83
CA SER A 35 9.58 10.63 0.80
C SER A 35 11.02 11.10 0.83
N GLN A 36 11.27 12.40 1.04
CA GLN A 36 12.61 12.95 1.19
C GLN A 36 13.29 12.43 2.46
N GLU A 37 12.56 12.39 3.57
CA GLU A 37 13.04 11.90 4.86
C GLU A 37 13.40 10.40 4.80
N CYS A 38 12.61 9.59 4.08
CA CYS A 38 12.91 8.16 3.88
C CYS A 38 14.14 7.89 2.99
N LYS A 39 14.65 8.87 2.22
CA LYS A 39 15.83 8.65 1.35
C LYS A 39 17.05 8.26 2.17
N THR A 40 17.21 8.84 3.35
CA THR A 40 18.34 8.57 4.26
C THR A 40 18.03 7.47 5.26
N GLN A 41 17.01 6.64 5.02
CA GLN A 41 16.60 5.59 5.93
C GLN A 41 16.68 4.19 5.28
N LEU A 42 16.97 3.19 6.11
CA LEU A 42 16.84 1.77 5.78
C LEU A 42 16.13 1.03 6.89
N LEU A 43 15.43 -0.02 6.50
CA LEU A 43 14.85 -1.01 7.39
C LEU A 43 15.75 -2.24 7.39
N LEU A 44 16.31 -2.60 8.53
CA LEU A 44 16.98 -3.88 8.71
C LEU A 44 15.97 -4.89 9.24
N SER A 45 15.61 -5.87 8.40
CA SER A 45 14.67 -6.92 8.77
C SER A 45 15.38 -8.17 9.32
N ASN A 46 14.61 -8.99 10.04
CA ASN A 46 15.04 -10.28 10.59
C ASN A 46 16.18 -10.18 11.63
N VAL A 47 16.21 -9.08 12.38
CA VAL A 47 17.21 -8.83 13.41
C VAL A 47 16.94 -9.71 14.63
N PRO A 48 17.92 -10.47 15.15
CA PRO A 48 17.77 -11.23 16.39
C PRO A 48 17.41 -10.31 17.57
N GLU A 49 16.38 -10.67 18.32
CA GLU A 49 15.96 -9.93 19.52
C GLU A 49 16.89 -10.27 20.68
N THR A 50 17.61 -9.28 21.20
CA THR A 50 18.46 -9.41 22.38
C THR A 50 17.84 -8.63 23.53
N GLY A 51 17.60 -9.28 24.67
CA GLY A 51 16.78 -8.71 25.76
C GLY A 51 17.31 -7.41 26.38
N ASN A 52 18.63 -7.16 26.33
CA ASN A 52 19.27 -6.04 27.04
C ASN A 52 20.16 -5.15 26.16
N GLU A 53 20.24 -5.40 24.84
CA GLU A 53 21.13 -4.61 23.99
C GLU A 53 20.42 -3.38 23.44
N GLY A 54 21.08 -2.22 23.53
CA GLY A 54 20.60 -1.01 22.86
C GLY A 54 20.70 -1.15 21.34
N THR A 55 19.70 -0.65 20.62
CA THR A 55 19.63 -0.76 19.14
C THR A 55 20.87 -0.24 18.43
N MET A 56 21.45 0.86 18.91
CA MET A 56 22.69 1.42 18.37
C MET A 56 23.89 0.51 18.63
N THR A 57 24.02 -0.05 19.84
CA THR A 57 25.09 -0.99 20.18
C THR A 57 25.03 -2.23 19.30
N PHE A 58 23.81 -2.76 19.08
CA PHE A 58 23.59 -3.88 18.18
C PHE A 58 24.02 -3.53 16.75
N PHE A 59 23.62 -2.37 16.24
CA PHE A 59 23.97 -1.93 14.90
C PHE A 59 25.49 -1.78 14.72
N SER A 60 26.16 -1.11 15.65
CA SER A 60 27.61 -0.93 15.61
C SER A 60 28.36 -2.26 15.66
N ARG A 61 27.93 -3.21 16.49
CA ARG A 61 28.61 -4.51 16.60
C ARG A 61 28.44 -5.38 15.35
N ASN A 62 27.24 -5.40 14.77
CA ASN A 62 26.92 -6.38 13.73
C ASN A 62 26.97 -5.81 12.31
N VAL A 63 26.88 -4.49 12.12
CA VAL A 63 26.74 -3.91 10.76
C VAL A 63 27.88 -2.95 10.44
N GLU A 64 28.31 -2.10 11.38
CA GLU A 64 29.40 -1.15 11.12
C GLU A 64 30.73 -1.85 10.83
N ILE A 65 31.02 -2.95 11.55
CA ILE A 65 32.29 -3.68 11.43
C ILE A 65 32.45 -4.37 10.07
N GLU A 66 31.38 -4.98 9.54
CA GLU A 66 31.46 -5.71 8.27
C GLU A 66 31.41 -4.78 7.05
N ILE A 67 30.79 -3.60 7.19
CA ILE A 67 30.57 -2.67 6.09
C ILE A 67 31.62 -1.55 6.06
N ASP A 68 32.47 -1.45 7.09
CA ASP A 68 33.44 -0.38 7.32
C ASP A 68 32.75 1.00 7.31
N LEU A 69 31.71 1.11 8.13
CA LEU A 69 30.91 2.33 8.25
C LEU A 69 31.25 3.02 9.56
N GLU A 70 31.76 4.24 9.50
CA GLU A 70 32.00 5.05 10.69
C GLU A 70 30.69 5.37 11.41
N SER A 71 30.68 5.30 12.75
CA SER A 71 29.50 5.54 13.58
C SER A 71 28.86 6.92 13.38
N ARG A 72 29.63 7.93 12.97
CA ARG A 72 29.12 9.29 12.63
C ARG A 72 28.12 9.30 11.47
N TYR A 73 28.06 8.23 10.69
CA TYR A 73 27.14 8.11 9.56
C TYR A 73 25.73 7.68 9.96
N VAL A 74 25.55 7.17 11.18
CA VAL A 74 24.25 6.77 11.71
C VAL A 74 23.75 7.85 12.66
N ALA A 75 22.66 8.50 12.30
CA ALA A 75 22.04 9.50 13.16
C ALA A 75 21.25 8.83 14.29
N HIS A 76 20.40 7.87 13.95
CA HIS A 76 19.55 7.15 14.91
C HIS A 76 19.23 5.74 14.42
N ALA A 77 19.03 4.82 15.36
CA ALA A 77 18.45 3.50 15.08
C ALA A 77 17.40 3.15 16.15
N TYR A 78 16.25 2.66 15.71
CA TYR A 78 15.18 2.25 16.63
C TYR A 78 14.42 1.03 16.11
N ILE A 79 13.96 0.19 17.05
CA ILE A 79 13.15 -0.98 16.74
C ILE A 79 11.72 -0.54 16.41
N ILE A 80 11.15 -1.08 15.35
CA ILE A 80 9.77 -0.81 14.94
C ILE A 80 8.86 -1.96 15.34
N GLY A 81 7.71 -1.61 15.92
CA GLY A 81 6.63 -2.54 16.22
C GLY A 81 6.66 -3.07 17.66
N LYS A 82 5.55 -3.68 18.05
CA LYS A 82 5.39 -4.31 19.36
C LYS A 82 6.15 -5.63 19.40
N TYR A 83 6.72 -5.95 20.55
CA TYR A 83 7.39 -7.23 20.76
C TYR A 83 6.42 -8.40 20.51
N ASN A 84 6.90 -9.41 19.80
CA ASN A 84 6.18 -10.65 19.55
C ASN A 84 7.18 -11.80 19.60
N LYS A 85 6.92 -12.80 20.45
CA LYS A 85 7.80 -13.96 20.64
C LYS A 85 8.06 -14.75 19.35
N ASP A 86 7.11 -14.73 18.43
CA ASP A 86 7.13 -15.52 17.19
C ASP A 86 7.64 -14.69 15.98
N LYS A 87 7.92 -13.40 16.17
CA LYS A 87 8.33 -12.49 15.08
C LYS A 87 9.47 -11.58 15.51
N ARG A 88 10.55 -11.62 14.75
CA ARG A 88 11.66 -10.66 14.87
C ARG A 88 11.24 -9.30 14.33
N ARG A 89 11.45 -8.24 15.12
CA ARG A 89 11.14 -6.87 14.68
C ARG A 89 12.19 -6.35 13.71
N SER A 90 11.81 -5.34 12.94
CA SER A 90 12.74 -4.62 12.09
C SER A 90 13.31 -3.41 12.83
N ILE A 91 14.54 -3.04 12.51
CA ILE A 91 15.16 -1.81 12.98
C ILE A 91 15.08 -0.77 11.86
N LEU A 92 14.54 0.42 12.14
CA LEU A 92 14.76 1.57 11.27
C LEU A 92 16.09 2.20 11.61
N ILE A 93 16.90 2.45 10.60
CA ILE A 93 18.17 3.12 10.71
C ILE A 93 18.07 4.40 9.89
N LYS A 94 18.28 5.54 10.54
CA LYS A 94 18.39 6.85 9.92
C LYS A 94 19.86 7.22 9.82
N PHE A 95 20.31 7.48 8.61
CA PHE A 95 21.66 7.92 8.31
C PHE A 95 21.74 9.44 8.31
N SER A 96 22.91 9.97 8.63
CA SER A 96 23.18 11.41 8.54
C SER A 96 23.20 11.90 7.10
N THR A 97 23.49 11.03 6.13
CA THR A 97 23.53 11.35 4.70
C THR A 97 22.95 10.24 3.83
N TYR A 98 22.49 10.60 2.63
CA TYR A 98 22.07 9.62 1.61
C TYR A 98 23.24 8.74 1.15
N TYR A 99 24.45 9.29 1.08
CA TYR A 99 25.65 8.56 0.70
C TYR A 99 25.95 7.41 1.67
N ALA A 100 25.94 7.67 2.99
CA ALA A 100 26.11 6.64 4.01
C ALA A 100 25.09 5.51 3.88
N ARG A 101 23.83 5.88 3.67
CA ARG A 101 22.75 4.92 3.41
C ARG A 101 23.04 4.07 2.16
N GLN A 102 23.54 4.68 1.09
CA GLN A 102 23.84 4.00 -0.16
C GLN A 102 25.01 3.01 -0.03
N LEU A 103 26.03 3.34 0.77
CA LEU A 103 27.14 2.42 1.05
C LEU A 103 26.66 1.09 1.64
N ILE A 104 25.74 1.13 2.61
CA ILE A 104 25.13 -0.08 3.16
C ILE A 104 24.31 -0.81 2.10
N TRP A 105 23.53 -0.07 1.31
CA TRP A 105 22.68 -0.67 0.29
C TRP A 105 23.48 -1.43 -0.77
N ASP A 106 24.61 -0.88 -1.20
CA ASP A 106 25.48 -1.48 -2.21
C ASP A 106 26.20 -2.72 -1.63
N LYS A 107 26.57 -2.66 -0.35
CA LYS A 107 27.19 -3.76 0.40
C LYS A 107 26.20 -4.69 1.08
N ARG A 108 24.90 -4.64 0.77
CA ARG A 108 23.84 -5.42 1.45
C ARG A 108 24.07 -6.94 1.45
N ALA A 109 24.84 -7.47 0.50
CA ALA A 109 25.20 -8.88 0.45
C ALA A 109 26.16 -9.30 1.58
N LEU A 110 26.84 -8.33 2.19
CA LEU A 110 27.73 -8.49 3.34
C LEU A 110 27.00 -8.29 4.67
N THR A 111 25.67 -8.23 4.69
CA THR A 111 24.95 -8.12 5.96
C THR A 111 24.96 -9.49 6.66
N PRO A 112 25.28 -9.57 7.96
CA PRO A 112 25.51 -10.87 8.58
C PRO A 112 24.23 -11.67 8.81
N GLY A 113 24.38 -12.98 8.71
CA GLY A 113 23.32 -13.95 8.98
C GLY A 113 22.14 -13.83 8.01
N GLU A 114 20.94 -13.90 8.57
CA GLU A 114 19.70 -13.80 7.79
C GLU A 114 19.11 -12.39 7.78
N MET A 115 19.86 -11.38 8.24
CA MET A 115 19.43 -10.00 8.24
C MET A 115 19.51 -9.44 6.82
N TYR A 116 18.57 -8.58 6.45
CA TYR A 116 18.57 -7.98 5.12
C TYR A 116 18.06 -6.55 5.13
N PRO A 117 18.82 -5.60 4.55
CA PRO A 117 18.37 -4.22 4.37
C PRO A 117 17.22 -4.12 3.37
N LYS A 118 16.26 -3.25 3.68
CA LYS A 118 15.16 -2.82 2.82
C LYS A 118 15.11 -1.30 2.79
N HIS A 119 14.61 -0.76 1.68
CA HIS A 119 14.25 0.65 1.65
C HIS A 119 13.12 0.94 2.63
N ALA A 120 13.26 2.03 3.39
CA ALA A 120 12.15 2.65 4.08
C ALA A 120 11.28 3.39 3.05
N TYR A 121 9.96 3.35 3.26
CA TYR A 121 8.99 4.07 2.45
C TYR A 121 8.00 4.78 3.37
N PRO A 122 7.45 5.93 2.95
CA PRO A 122 6.29 6.53 3.59
C PRO A 122 5.12 5.54 3.67
N GLU A 123 4.24 5.69 4.66
CA GLU A 123 3.19 4.69 4.96
C GLU A 123 2.22 4.50 3.79
N ASN A 124 1.87 5.58 3.08
CA ASN A 124 1.04 5.50 1.87
C ASN A 124 1.73 4.63 0.81
N ILE A 125 3.00 4.88 0.50
CA ILE A 125 3.79 4.09 -0.45
C ILE A 125 3.98 2.65 0.05
N ALA A 126 4.22 2.44 1.34
CA ALA A 126 4.37 1.10 1.91
C ALA A 126 3.09 0.27 1.77
N THR A 127 1.94 0.87 2.05
CA THR A 127 0.61 0.26 1.87
C THR A 127 0.36 -0.08 0.41
N GLN A 128 0.66 0.87 -0.48
CA GLN A 128 0.54 0.67 -1.92
C GLN A 128 1.42 -0.50 -2.41
N ARG A 129 2.70 -0.54 -2.00
CA ARG A 129 3.62 -1.63 -2.32
C ARG A 129 3.15 -2.98 -1.79
N ARG A 130 2.46 -3.03 -0.65
CA ARG A 130 1.91 -4.27 -0.08
C ARG A 130 0.89 -4.90 -1.02
N ILE A 131 -0.06 -4.10 -1.51
CA ILE A 131 -1.06 -4.52 -2.51
C ILE A 131 -0.37 -5.02 -3.77
N LEU A 132 0.56 -4.21 -4.30
CA LEU A 132 1.32 -4.57 -5.50
C LEU A 132 2.12 -5.87 -5.33
N GLN A 133 2.68 -6.12 -4.14
CA GLN A 133 3.45 -7.33 -3.85
C GLN A 133 2.58 -8.58 -3.86
N GLN A 134 1.33 -8.52 -3.38
CA GLN A 134 0.39 -9.64 -3.46
C GLN A 134 0.16 -10.06 -4.91
N ILE A 135 -0.04 -9.08 -5.80
CA ILE A 135 -0.23 -9.32 -7.24
C ILE A 135 1.02 -9.95 -7.85
N VAL A 136 2.22 -9.44 -7.55
CA VAL A 136 3.48 -10.02 -8.04
C VAL A 136 3.67 -11.46 -7.55
N ASN A 137 3.33 -11.75 -6.29
CA ASN A 137 3.44 -13.10 -5.75
C ASN A 137 2.51 -14.08 -6.46
N LYS A 138 1.25 -13.70 -6.71
CA LYS A 138 0.31 -14.53 -7.48
C LYS A 138 0.75 -14.67 -8.94
N ALA A 139 1.16 -13.58 -9.59
CA ALA A 139 1.68 -13.65 -10.94
C ALA A 139 2.85 -14.64 -11.01
N ARG A 140 3.76 -14.61 -10.02
CA ARG A 140 4.89 -15.54 -9.95
C ARG A 140 4.50 -17.00 -9.73
N SER A 141 3.38 -17.27 -9.05
CA SER A 141 2.85 -18.63 -8.92
C SER A 141 2.22 -19.14 -10.22
N MET A 142 1.92 -18.26 -11.17
CA MET A 142 1.41 -18.62 -12.49
C MET A 142 2.58 -18.80 -13.46
N GLY A 143 2.73 -19.98 -14.04
CA GLY A 143 3.89 -20.34 -14.88
C GLY A 143 4.20 -19.33 -15.98
N GLN A 144 3.18 -18.71 -16.58
CA GLN A 144 3.31 -17.73 -17.66
C GLN A 144 3.93 -16.38 -17.24
N TYR A 145 3.88 -16.00 -15.95
CA TYR A 145 4.44 -14.73 -15.45
C TYR A 145 5.61 -14.91 -14.48
N LYS A 146 6.01 -16.15 -14.16
CA LYS A 146 7.01 -16.48 -13.13
C LYS A 146 8.27 -15.63 -13.17
N GLU A 147 8.86 -15.45 -14.35
CA GLU A 147 10.10 -14.67 -14.53
C GLU A 147 9.85 -13.24 -15.01
N LYS A 148 8.61 -12.92 -15.40
CA LYS A 148 8.24 -11.65 -16.02
C LYS A 148 7.57 -10.68 -15.04
N ALA A 149 7.20 -11.14 -13.85
CA ALA A 149 6.57 -10.34 -12.81
C ALA A 149 7.58 -9.88 -11.75
N HIS A 150 7.76 -8.56 -11.61
CA HIS A 150 8.60 -7.98 -10.56
C HIS A 150 8.11 -6.61 -10.07
N LEU A 151 8.35 -6.31 -8.80
CA LEU A 151 8.07 -5.01 -8.19
C LEU A 151 9.30 -4.12 -8.34
N ARG A 152 9.18 -2.96 -8.97
CA ARG A 152 10.29 -2.01 -9.17
C ARG A 152 9.84 -0.61 -8.79
N HIS A 153 10.44 -0.03 -7.75
CA HIS A 153 9.89 1.17 -7.11
C HIS A 153 8.41 0.95 -6.79
N ASN A 154 7.55 1.96 -6.86
CA ASN A 154 6.13 1.85 -6.53
C ASN A 154 5.24 1.38 -7.69
N ARG A 155 5.73 0.42 -8.49
CA ARG A 155 5.01 -0.14 -9.64
C ARG A 155 5.40 -1.59 -9.87
N ILE A 156 4.48 -2.37 -10.42
CA ILE A 156 4.73 -3.74 -10.85
C ILE A 156 5.00 -3.75 -12.35
N VAL A 157 5.92 -4.59 -12.78
CA VAL A 157 6.20 -4.85 -14.19
C VAL A 157 5.81 -6.29 -14.46
N ILE A 158 4.91 -6.50 -15.43
CA ILE A 158 4.41 -7.81 -15.86
C ILE A 158 4.38 -7.81 -17.38
N ASN A 159 5.09 -8.75 -18.02
CA ASN A 159 5.24 -8.81 -19.48
C ASN A 159 5.67 -7.45 -20.09
N ASP A 160 6.69 -6.83 -19.48
CA ASP A 160 7.25 -5.53 -19.89
C ASP A 160 6.30 -4.33 -19.81
N ARG A 161 5.10 -4.52 -19.28
CA ARG A 161 4.15 -3.44 -18.98
C ARG A 161 4.20 -3.07 -17.51
N ALA A 162 4.22 -1.77 -17.24
CA ALA A 162 4.29 -1.23 -15.90
C ALA A 162 2.90 -0.79 -15.41
N TYR A 163 2.53 -1.20 -14.20
CA TYR A 163 1.25 -0.87 -13.58
C TYR A 163 1.47 -0.23 -12.20
N THR A 164 0.74 0.85 -11.94
CA THR A 164 0.57 1.43 -10.60
C THR A 164 -0.80 1.04 -10.05
N ILE A 165 -1.10 1.43 -8.81
CA ILE A 165 -2.41 1.14 -8.20
C ILE A 165 -3.58 1.73 -8.99
N GLU A 166 -3.37 2.89 -9.59
CA GLU A 166 -4.37 3.59 -10.40
C GLU A 166 -4.73 2.81 -11.68
N HIS A 167 -3.79 2.01 -12.20
CA HIS A 167 -3.91 1.30 -13.47
C HIS A 167 -4.08 -0.22 -13.29
N LEU A 168 -4.43 -0.69 -12.09
CA LEU A 168 -4.65 -2.13 -11.85
C LEU A 168 -5.84 -2.68 -12.64
N ALA A 169 -6.80 -1.83 -13.02
CA ALA A 169 -7.90 -2.17 -13.90
C ALA A 169 -7.46 -2.56 -15.33
N GLU A 170 -6.20 -2.34 -15.71
CA GLU A 170 -5.64 -2.73 -17.01
C GLU A 170 -4.91 -4.09 -16.96
N LEU A 171 -4.83 -4.72 -15.79
CA LEU A 171 -4.24 -6.05 -15.66
C LEU A 171 -5.04 -7.09 -16.45
N ALA A 172 -4.37 -8.18 -16.82
CA ALA A 172 -5.04 -9.35 -17.37
C ALA A 172 -6.07 -9.90 -16.35
N ASN A 173 -7.17 -10.45 -16.84
CA ASN A 173 -8.33 -10.82 -16.01
C ASN A 173 -8.00 -11.85 -14.92
N ASP A 174 -7.07 -12.73 -15.23
CA ASP A 174 -6.53 -13.73 -14.32
C ASP A 174 -5.76 -13.14 -13.13
N LEU A 175 -5.18 -11.94 -13.29
CA LEU A 175 -4.51 -11.20 -12.23
C LEU A 175 -5.41 -10.17 -11.53
N LYS A 176 -6.46 -9.70 -12.19
CA LYS A 176 -7.46 -8.78 -11.60
C LYS A 176 -8.18 -9.38 -10.42
N ALA A 177 -8.44 -10.69 -10.43
CA ALA A 177 -9.08 -11.38 -9.32
C ALA A 177 -8.28 -11.28 -8.00
N VAL A 178 -6.97 -11.00 -8.08
CA VAL A 178 -6.09 -10.84 -6.90
C VAL A 178 -6.26 -9.45 -6.27
N VAL A 179 -6.75 -8.47 -7.02
CA VAL A 179 -6.90 -7.09 -6.55
C VAL A 179 -8.17 -7.02 -5.71
N GLY A 180 -8.00 -7.01 -4.39
CA GLY A 180 -9.12 -7.02 -3.45
C GLY A 180 -9.70 -8.42 -3.22
N CYS A 181 -8.84 -9.44 -3.25
CA CYS A 181 -9.19 -10.77 -2.77
C CYS A 181 -8.28 -11.16 -1.60
N ASP A 182 -8.87 -11.58 -0.48
CA ASP A 182 -8.15 -12.24 0.61
C ASP A 182 -8.65 -13.66 0.77
N GLU A 183 -7.73 -14.58 1.05
CA GLU A 183 -8.07 -15.93 1.49
C GLU A 183 -7.80 -16.05 3.00
N ILE A 184 -8.84 -16.33 3.78
CA ILE A 184 -8.74 -16.58 5.22
C ILE A 184 -9.50 -17.88 5.50
N ASP A 185 -8.84 -18.86 6.12
CA ASP A 185 -9.44 -20.15 6.48
C ASP A 185 -10.10 -20.91 5.30
N ASN A 186 -9.47 -20.89 4.12
CA ASN A 186 -9.98 -21.43 2.85
C ASN A 186 -11.26 -20.74 2.33
N ILE A 187 -11.57 -19.54 2.81
CA ILE A 187 -12.65 -18.69 2.30
C ILE A 187 -12.02 -17.54 1.52
N GLU A 188 -12.32 -17.44 0.22
CA GLU A 188 -11.97 -16.26 -0.60
C GLU A 188 -13.01 -15.15 -0.39
N TYR A 189 -12.54 -14.02 0.12
CA TYR A 189 -13.27 -12.78 0.27
C TYR A 189 -12.94 -11.87 -0.90
N PHE A 190 -13.96 -11.28 -1.51
CA PHE A 190 -13.79 -10.35 -2.63
C PHE A 190 -14.34 -8.97 -2.27
N TYR A 191 -13.47 -7.97 -2.23
CA TYR A 191 -13.78 -6.62 -1.79
C TYR A 191 -13.16 -5.56 -2.69
N GLY A 192 -13.74 -4.36 -2.65
CA GLY A 192 -13.28 -3.21 -3.42
C GLY A 192 -13.83 -3.16 -4.85
N SER A 193 -13.93 -1.94 -5.39
CA SER A 193 -14.49 -1.65 -6.71
C SER A 193 -13.67 -2.18 -7.89
N GLN A 194 -12.47 -2.71 -7.62
CA GLN A 194 -11.53 -3.20 -8.63
C GLN A 194 -11.63 -4.72 -8.83
N CYS A 195 -12.24 -5.45 -7.88
CA CYS A 195 -12.33 -6.90 -7.92
C CYS A 195 -13.56 -7.33 -8.74
N PRO A 196 -13.43 -8.06 -9.87
CA PRO A 196 -14.56 -8.36 -10.77
C PRO A 196 -15.69 -9.18 -10.14
N VAL A 197 -15.41 -9.82 -9.01
CA VAL A 197 -16.35 -10.65 -8.24
C VAL A 197 -16.84 -9.95 -6.96
N SER A 198 -16.44 -8.70 -6.72
CA SER A 198 -17.00 -7.88 -5.65
C SER A 198 -18.35 -7.29 -6.05
N ASN A 199 -19.26 -7.17 -5.09
CA ASN A 199 -20.56 -6.50 -5.26
C ASN A 199 -20.42 -5.03 -5.71
N PHE A 200 -19.29 -4.39 -5.37
CA PHE A 200 -18.98 -3.00 -5.69
C PHE A 200 -18.26 -2.84 -7.04
N TYR A 201 -17.99 -3.94 -7.76
CA TYR A 201 -17.35 -3.87 -9.06
C TYR A 201 -18.25 -3.19 -10.08
N GLN A 202 -17.72 -2.14 -10.73
CA GLN A 202 -18.46 -1.46 -11.78
C GLN A 202 -18.36 -2.24 -13.10
N ALA A 203 -19.37 -3.06 -13.36
CA ALA A 203 -19.59 -3.73 -14.64
C ALA A 203 -21.02 -3.47 -15.09
N LYS A 204 -21.19 -2.96 -16.32
CA LYS A 204 -22.51 -2.81 -16.92
C LYS A 204 -23.01 -4.17 -17.39
N PHE A 205 -24.17 -4.59 -16.90
CA PHE A 205 -24.87 -5.79 -17.38
C PHE A 205 -26.39 -5.56 -17.39
N THR A 206 -27.12 -6.46 -18.04
CA THR A 206 -28.56 -6.33 -18.22
C THR A 206 -29.29 -7.52 -17.60
N VAL A 207 -30.31 -7.25 -16.79
CA VAL A 207 -31.23 -8.27 -16.24
C VAL A 207 -32.66 -7.82 -16.52
N GLY A 208 -33.44 -8.63 -17.24
CA GLY A 208 -34.83 -8.30 -17.58
C GLY A 208 -34.98 -6.98 -18.35
N GLY A 209 -34.00 -6.61 -19.18
CA GLY A 209 -34.00 -5.35 -19.95
C GLY A 209 -33.53 -4.11 -19.18
N ILE A 210 -33.24 -4.21 -17.88
CA ILE A 210 -32.73 -3.12 -17.06
C ILE A 210 -31.20 -3.20 -16.99
N VAL A 211 -30.54 -2.07 -17.23
CA VAL A 211 -29.07 -1.97 -17.18
C VAL A 211 -28.66 -1.56 -15.76
N PHE A 212 -27.81 -2.38 -15.14
CA PHE A 212 -27.21 -2.11 -13.84
C PHE A 212 -25.72 -1.81 -14.00
N SER A 213 -25.16 -0.95 -13.14
CA SER A 213 -23.73 -0.65 -13.16
C SER A 213 -22.90 -1.55 -12.23
N CYS A 214 -23.53 -2.29 -11.33
CA CYS A 214 -22.88 -3.29 -10.47
C CYS A 214 -23.90 -4.31 -9.95
N VAL A 215 -23.40 -5.43 -9.42
CA VAL A 215 -24.23 -6.53 -8.88
C VAL A 215 -25.08 -6.06 -7.70
N GLU A 216 -24.54 -5.19 -6.86
CA GLU A 216 -25.25 -4.66 -5.69
C GLU A 216 -26.51 -3.86 -6.08
N GLN A 217 -26.46 -3.06 -7.15
CA GLN A 217 -27.63 -2.34 -7.65
C GLN A 217 -28.73 -3.30 -8.11
N ALA A 218 -28.36 -4.35 -8.84
CA ALA A 218 -29.31 -5.38 -9.27
C ALA A 218 -29.92 -6.09 -8.05
N TYR A 219 -29.09 -6.44 -7.06
CA TYR A 219 -29.56 -7.05 -5.81
C TYR A 219 -30.56 -6.15 -5.08
N PHE A 220 -30.25 -4.87 -4.88
CA PHE A 220 -31.17 -3.94 -4.21
C PHE A 220 -32.44 -3.69 -5.02
N TYR A 221 -32.36 -3.65 -6.36
CA TYR A 221 -33.54 -3.56 -7.22
C TYR A 221 -34.48 -4.76 -7.03
N HIS A 222 -33.93 -5.98 -7.08
CA HIS A 222 -34.72 -7.20 -6.86
C HIS A 222 -35.26 -7.29 -5.43
N LYS A 223 -34.48 -6.86 -4.43
CA LYS A 223 -34.90 -6.79 -3.03
C LYS A 223 -36.07 -5.81 -2.87
N ALA A 224 -35.99 -4.61 -3.43
CA ALA A 224 -37.07 -3.63 -3.38
C ALA A 224 -38.35 -4.15 -4.05
N GLY A 225 -38.21 -4.84 -5.19
CA GLY A 225 -39.33 -5.50 -5.86
C GLY A 225 -39.94 -6.62 -5.02
N TYR A 226 -39.12 -7.44 -4.35
CA TYR A 226 -39.57 -8.55 -3.51
C TYR A 226 -40.29 -8.08 -2.24
N TYR A 227 -39.75 -7.07 -1.55
CA TYR A 227 -40.34 -6.55 -0.32
C TYR A 227 -41.44 -5.50 -0.55
N CYS A 228 -41.78 -5.21 -1.81
CA CYS A 228 -42.73 -4.15 -2.17
C CYS A 228 -42.36 -2.80 -1.53
N ASP A 229 -41.06 -2.49 -1.44
CA ASP A 229 -40.56 -1.23 -0.89
C ASP A 229 -41.01 -0.09 -1.81
N LYS A 230 -42.15 0.51 -1.48
CA LYS A 230 -42.62 1.72 -2.13
C LYS A 230 -41.81 2.86 -1.57
N SER A 231 -40.99 3.52 -2.39
CA SER A 231 -40.44 4.82 -2.03
C SER A 231 -41.60 5.71 -1.60
N LYS A 232 -41.54 6.26 -0.38
CA LYS A 232 -42.41 7.39 -0.05
C LYS A 232 -42.09 8.47 -1.08
N SER A 233 -43.02 8.72 -1.99
CA SER A 233 -42.94 9.82 -2.93
C SER A 233 -42.65 11.09 -2.11
N ALA A 234 -41.51 11.70 -2.40
CA ALA A 234 -41.11 12.99 -1.83
C ALA A 234 -42.05 14.10 -2.30
#